data_AF-A0A2V8E884-F1
#
_entry.id   AF-A0A2V8E884-F1
#
_cell.length_a   1.000
_cell.length_b   1.000
_cell.length_c   1.000
_cell.angle_alpha   90.00
_cell.angle_beta   90.00
_cell.angle_gamma   90.00
#
_symmetry.space_group_name_H-M   'P 1'
#
loop_
_entity.id
_entity.type
_entity.pdbx_description
1 polymer ?
#
loop_
_entity_poly.entity_id
_entity_poly.type
_entity_poly.pdbx_seq_one_letter_code
_entity_poly.pdbx_strand_id
1 'polypeptide(L)' 'MAAQAIARQGADLILVGRNERAADRLLRLLRQQSTRSKTQFIRTDLSQQTAVRRLASLVTENYDHLDILIN' A
#
# COMPACT_ATOMS: atom_id res chain seq x y z
N MET A 1 1.57 13.07 -5.98
CA MET A 1 1.54 11.68 -6.52
C MET A 1 0.19 11.02 -6.20
N ALA A 2 -0.20 9.95 -6.90
CA ALA A 2 -1.50 9.28 -6.72
C ALA A 2 -1.76 8.84 -5.26
N ALA A 3 -0.80 8.18 -4.62
CA ALA A 3 -0.93 7.73 -3.23
C ALA A 3 -1.22 8.88 -2.24
N GLN A 4 -0.62 10.06 -2.44
CA GLN A 4 -0.89 11.24 -1.59
C GLN A 4 -2.30 11.79 -1.82
N ALA A 5 -2.76 11.83 -3.08
CA ALA A 5 -4.10 12.30 -3.41
C ALA A 5 -5.16 11.39 -2.78
N ILE A 6 -4.95 10.07 -2.82
CA ILE A 6 -5.85 9.07 -2.23
C ILE A 6 -5.81 9.13 -0.69
N ALA A 7 -4.62 9.26 -0.08
CA ALA A 7 -4.49 9.39 1.38
C ALA A 7 -5.25 10.61 1.93
N ARG A 8 -5.24 11.73 1.20
CA ARG A 8 -5.97 12.96 1.58
C ARG A 8 -7.48 12.79 1.56
N GLN A 9 -8.00 11.83 0.79
CA GLN A 9 -9.42 11.45 0.81
C GLN A 9 -9.76 10.55 2.01
N GLY A 10 -8.78 10.22 2.87
CA GLY A 10 -8.98 9.39 4.05
C GLY A 10 -9.03 7.89 3.77
N ALA A 11 -8.65 7.45 2.57
CA ALA A 11 -8.61 6.04 2.20
C ALA A 11 -7.46 5.28 2.86
N ASP A 12 -7.70 4.02 3.20
CA ASP A 12 -6.66 3.10 3.64
C ASP A 12 -5.80 2.67 2.44
N LEU A 13 -4.49 2.58 2.66
CA LEU A 13 -3.50 2.41 1.60
C LEU A 13 -2.55 1.26 1.91
N ILE A 14 -2.43 0.37 0.93
CA ILE A 14 -1.42 -0.69 0.88
C ILE A 14 -0.43 -0.31 -0.22
N LEU A 15 0.78 0.06 0.19
CA LEU A 15 1.88 0.33 -0.73
C LEU A 15 2.66 -0.97 -0.98
N VAL A 16 3.05 -1.22 -2.23
CA VAL A 16 3.73 -2.46 -2.63
C VAL A 16 4.98 -2.12 -3.41
N GLY A 17 6.07 -2.85 -3.15
CA GLY A 17 7.31 -2.70 -3.91
C GLY A 17 8.51 -3.37 -3.27
N ARG A 18 9.70 -3.14 -3.84
CA ARG A 18 10.95 -3.80 -3.41
C ARG A 18 11.81 -2.96 -2.46
N ASN A 19 11.64 -1.63 -2.49
CA ASN A 19 12.54 -0.70 -1.80
C ASN A 19 11.90 -0.21 -0.49
N GLU A 20 12.20 -0.91 0.61
CA GLU A 20 11.75 -0.55 1.97
C GLU A 20 12.16 0.87 2.37
N ARG A 21 13.39 1.29 2.07
CA ARG A 21 13.86 2.64 2.44
C ARG A 21 13.05 3.75 1.75
N ALA A 22 12.67 3.54 0.50
CA ALA A 22 11.81 4.48 -0.22
C ALA A 22 10.38 4.45 0.34
N ALA A 23 9.86 3.25 0.64
CA ALA A 23 8.55 3.08 1.25
C ALA A 23 8.45 3.75 2.63
N ASP A 24 9.46 3.61 3.49
CA ASP A 24 9.51 4.24 4.81
C ASP A 24 9.43 5.77 4.73
N ARG A 25 10.15 6.36 3.76
CA ARG A 25 10.07 7.81 3.51
C ARG A 25 8.66 8.22 3.09
N LEU A 26 8.02 7.44 2.22
CA LEU A 26 6.67 7.70 1.75
C LEU A 26 5.64 7.53 2.87
N LEU A 27 5.74 6.47 3.69
CA LEU A 27 4.86 6.24 4.83
C LEU A 27 4.94 7.38 5.85
N ARG A 28 6.14 7.88 6.16
CA ARG A 28 6.31 9.06 7.03
C ARG A 28 5.61 10.29 6.46
N LEU A 29 5.76 10.54 5.16
CA LEU A 29 5.12 11.67 4.50
C LEU A 29 3.60 11.54 4.49
N LEU A 30 3.06 10.36 4.21
CA LEU A 30 1.61 10.13 4.16
C LEU A 30 0.96 10.28 5.55
N ARG A 31 1.62 9.78 6.60
CA ARG A 31 1.16 9.96 7.99
C ARG A 31 1.12 11.41 8.44
N GLN A 32 2.02 12.25 7.93
CA GLN A 32 1.99 13.70 8.19
C GLN A 32 0.83 14.41 7.47
N GLN A 33 0.34 13.85 6.36
CA GLN A 33 -0.72 14.45 5.55
C GLN A 33 -2.13 14.02 5.96
N SER A 34 -2.27 12.86 6.61
CA SER A 34 -3.56 12.34 7.05
C SER A 34 -3.39 11.47 8.29
N THR A 35 -4.08 11.82 9.36
CA THR A 35 -4.15 11.03 10.60
C THR A 35 -5.27 9.99 10.59
N ARG A 36 -6.17 10.05 9.61
CA ARG A 36 -7.35 9.18 9.52
C ARG A 36 -7.11 7.92 8.69
N SER A 37 -6.21 7.98 7.71
CA SER A 37 -5.91 6.85 6.81
C SER A 37 -4.88 5.90 7.42
N LYS A 38 -5.15 4.59 7.39
CA LYS A 38 -4.13 3.58 7.68
C LYS A 38 -3.25 3.40 6.45
N THR A 39 -1.94 3.53 6.65
CA THR A 39 -0.96 3.33 5.58
C THR A 39 0.01 2.23 5.99
N GLN A 40 0.13 1.21 5.14
CA GLN A 40 1.09 0.12 5.33
C GLN A 40 1.89 -0.13 4.05
N PHE A 41 3.02 -0.79 4.21
CA PHE A 41 3.86 -1.25 3.11
C PHE A 41 4.04 -2.75 3.19
N ILE A 42 3.83 -3.43 2.07
CA ILE A 42 4.13 -4.85 1.91
C ILE A 42 5.26 -4.96 0.91
N ARG A 43 6.43 -5.41 1.37
CA ARG A 43 7.53 -5.70 0.46
C ARG A 43 7.13 -6.87 -0.43
N THR A 44 7.11 -6.64 -1.73
CA THR A 44 6.78 -7.67 -2.72
C THR A 44 7.51 -7.36 -4.02
N ASP A 45 8.05 -8.40 -4.63
CA ASP A 45 8.52 -8.32 -6.00
C ASP A 45 7.38 -8.67 -6.96
N LEU A 46 6.75 -7.65 -7.53
CA LEU A 46 5.62 -7.83 -8.46
C LEU A 46 6.03 -8.48 -9.80
N SER A 47 7.33 -8.64 -10.06
CA SER A 47 7.80 -9.42 -11.22
C SER A 47 7.72 -10.95 -11.00
N GLN A 48 7.51 -11.39 -9.76
CA GLN A 48 7.41 -12.81 -9.42
C GLN A 48 5.97 -13.22 -9.12
N GLN A 49 5.41 -14.12 -9.94
CA GLN A 49 4.01 -14.56 -9.82
C GLN A 49 3.69 -15.18 -8.45
N THR A 50 4.64 -15.90 -7.85
CA THR A 50 4.50 -16.48 -6.50
C THR A 50 4.38 -15.40 -5.43
N ALA A 51 5.15 -14.32 -5.55
CA ALA A 51 5.08 -13.18 -4.65
C ALA A 51 3.75 -12.42 -4.81
N VAL A 52 3.27 -12.25 -6.04
CA VAL A 52 1.94 -11.66 -6.31
C VAL A 52 0.82 -12.49 -5.70
N ARG A 53 0.87 -13.84 -5.84
CA ARG A 53 -0.13 -14.72 -5.21
C ARG A 53 -0.13 -14.61 -3.69
N ARG A 54 1.05 -14.55 -3.07
CA ARG A 54 1.18 -14.36 -1.62
C ARG A 54 0.62 -13.02 -1.16
N LEU A 55 0.89 -11.95 -1.91
CA LEU A 55 0.32 -10.63 -1.65
C LEU A 55 -1.21 -10.66 -1.75
N ALA A 56 -1.75 -11.29 -2.80
CA ALA A 56 -3.20 -11.42 -2.98
C ALA A 56 -3.85 -12.13 -1.79
N SER A 57 -3.31 -13.28 -1.37
CA SER A 57 -3.79 -14.01 -0.18
C SER A 57 -3.77 -13.12 1.06
N LEU A 58 -2.66 -12.41 1.31
CA LEU A 58 -2.54 -11.53 2.47
C LEU A 58 -3.57 -10.40 2.43
N VAL A 59 -3.84 -9.81 1.26
CA VAL A 59 -4.87 -8.77 1.13
C VAL A 59 -6.25 -9.35 1.40
N THR A 60 -6.61 -10.48 0.77
CA THR A 60 -7.93 -11.10 0.94
C THR A 60 -8.20 -11.66 2.33
N GLU A 61 -7.15 -11.99 3.08
CA GLU A 61 -7.27 -12.45 4.47
C GLU A 61 -7.46 -11.29 5.47
N ASN A 62 -6.93 -10.11 5.17
CA ASN A 62 -6.91 -8.97 6.09
C ASN A 62 -7.92 -7.87 5.74
N TYR A 63 -8.50 -7.93 4.54
CA TYR A 63 -9.42 -6.92 4.02
C TYR A 63 -10.59 -7.59 3.31
N ASP A 64 -11.81 -7.17 3.64
CA ASP A 64 -13.04 -7.71 3.05
C ASP A 64 -13.16 -7.40 1.55
N HIS A 65 -12.61 -6.27 1.10
CA HIS A 65 -12.65 -5.84 -0.30
C HIS A 65 -11.45 -4.94 -0.65
N LEU A 66 -11.21 -4.80 -1.96
CA LEU A 66 -10.25 -3.86 -2.52
C LEU A 66 -10.99 -2.91 -3.46
N ASP A 67 -11.09 -1.63 -3.10
CA ASP A 67 -11.82 -0.63 -3.91
C ASP A 67 -11.08 -0.27 -5.20
N ILE A 68 -9.76 -0.10 -5.09
CA ILE A 68 -8.93 0.44 -6.16
C ILE A 68 -7.59 -0.31 -6.20
N LEU A 69 -7.20 -0.76 -7.38
CA LEU A 69 -5.86 -1.26 -7.69
C LEU A 69 -5.19 -0.32 -8.69
N ILE A 70 -3.94 0.06 -8.41
CA ILE A 70 -3.13 0.91 -9.30
C ILE A 70 -1.81 0.18 -9.58
N ASN A 71 -1.46 0.02 -10.86
CA ASN A 71 -0.19 -0.54 -11.32
C ASN A 71 0.79 0.55 -11.73
#